data_AF-A0A946IXF0-F1
#
_entry.id   AF-A0A946IXF0-F1
#
_cell.length_a   1.000
_cell.length_b   1.000
_cell.length_c   1.000
_cell.angle_alpha   90.00
_cell.angle_beta   90.00
_cell.angle_gamma   90.00
#
_symmetry.space_group_name_H-M   'P 1'
#
loop_
_entity.id
_entity.type
_entity.pdbx_description
1 polymer ?
#
loop_
_entity_poly.entity_id
_entity_poly.type
_entity_poly.pdbx_seq_one_letter_code
_entity_poly.pdbx_strand_id
1 'polypeptide(L)' 'MDINPELLEKIQKDNEEFRGLYKEHTTLKHKVEAFNKMKLITPEQELEKKKHQKQKLSLKDRMEKILSDYQSSIH' A
#
# COMPACT_ATOMS: atom_id res chain seq x y z
N MET A 1 -8.22 -4.27 -3.55
CA MET A 1 -7.19 -3.69 -4.42
C MET A 1 -7.02 -4.77 -5.45
N ASP A 2 -7.74 -4.61 -6.55
CA ASP A 2 -7.82 -5.61 -7.61
C ASP A 2 -6.82 -5.16 -8.66
N ILE A 3 -5.54 -5.22 -8.26
CA ILE A 3 -4.44 -4.98 -9.19
C ILE A 3 -4.20 -6.31 -9.87
N ASN A 4 -4.20 -6.30 -11.21
CA ASN A 4 -3.98 -7.52 -11.96
C ASN A 4 -2.59 -8.08 -11.60
N PRO A 5 -2.49 -9.35 -11.14
CA PRO A 5 -1.23 -9.91 -10.66
C PRO A 5 -0.13 -9.87 -11.72
N GLU A 6 -0.48 -10.02 -13.00
CA GLU A 6 0.45 -9.90 -14.12
C GLU A 6 1.03 -8.48 -14.28
N LEU A 7 0.19 -7.45 -14.10
CA LEU A 7 0.60 -6.05 -14.17
C LEU A 7 1.47 -5.70 -12.96
N LEU A 8 1.09 -6.19 -11.79
CA LEU A 8 1.85 -6.06 -10.54
C LEU A 8 3.25 -6.67 -10.66
N GLU A 9 3.37 -7.84 -11.28
CA GLU A 9 4.65 -8.54 -11.43
C GLU A 9 5.57 -7.84 -12.44
N LYS A 10 5.02 -7.36 -13.56
CA LYS A 10 5.75 -6.54 -14.53
C LYS A 10 6.25 -5.24 -13.92
N ILE A 11 5.38 -4.46 -13.29
CA ILE A 11 5.76 -3.21 -12.61
C ILE A 11 6.77 -3.48 -11.49
N GLN A 12 6.64 -4.55 -10.71
CA GLN A 12 7.63 -4.85 -9.67
C GLN A 12 9.00 -5.22 -10.23
N LYS A 13 9.07 -5.79 -11.43
CA LYS A 13 10.32 -6.05 -12.15
C LYS A 13 10.92 -4.78 -12.73
N ASP A 14 10.08 -3.93 -13.30
CA ASP A 14 10.49 -2.74 -14.05
C ASP A 14 10.74 -1.53 -13.13
N ASN A 15 9.98 -1.45 -12.03
CA ASN A 15 9.94 -0.30 -11.13
C ASN A 15 10.17 -0.75 -9.67
N GLU A 16 11.42 -0.63 -9.22
CA GLU A 16 11.81 -0.91 -7.83
C GLU A 16 11.08 -0.01 -6.82
N GLU A 17 10.70 1.20 -7.22
CA GLU A 17 9.93 2.14 -6.39
C GLU A 17 8.58 1.53 -6.05
N PHE A 18 7.88 0.95 -7.02
CA PHE A 18 6.61 0.25 -6.78
C PHE A 18 6.77 -0.95 -5.84
N ARG A 19 7.84 -1.73 -6.00
CA ARG A 19 8.15 -2.86 -5.11
C ARG A 19 8.33 -2.39 -3.66
N GLY A 20 9.01 -1.26 -3.45
CA GLY A 20 9.14 -0.60 -2.16
C GLY A 20 7.79 -0.18 -1.59
N LEU A 21 6.99 0.54 -2.39
CA LEU A 21 5.64 0.99 -2.01
C LEU A 21 4.73 -0.20 -1.64
N TYR A 22 4.84 -1.33 -2.36
CA TYR A 22 4.05 -2.54 -2.12
C TYR A 22 4.40 -3.23 -0.79
N LYS A 23 5.69 -3.33 -0.49
CA LYS A 23 6.16 -3.79 0.83
C LYS A 23 5.69 -2.87 1.94
N GLU A 24 5.83 -1.56 1.76
CA GLU A 24 5.41 -0.55 2.75
C GLU A 24 3.90 -0.64 3.01
N HIS A 25 3.10 -0.72 1.95
CA HIS A 25 1.63 -0.84 2.03
C HIS A 25 1.21 -2.12 2.75
N THR A 26 1.87 -3.24 2.44
CA THR A 26 1.60 -4.54 3.09
C THR A 26 1.97 -4.49 4.58
N THR A 27 3.10 -3.87 4.91
CA THR A 27 3.56 -3.67 6.29
C THR A 27 2.58 -2.81 7.07
N LEU A 28 2.15 -1.67 6.51
CA LEU A 28 1.15 -0.79 7.12
C LEU A 28 -0.19 -1.51 7.31
N LYS A 29 -0.63 -2.32 6.34
CA LYS A 29 -1.85 -3.13 6.46
C LYS A 29 -1.74 -4.10 7.63
N HIS A 30 -0.61 -4.82 7.73
CA HIS A 30 -0.36 -5.76 8.83
C HIS A 30 -0.35 -5.06 10.20
N LYS A 31 0.29 -3.88 10.30
CA LYS A 31 0.27 -3.06 11.50
C LYS A 31 -1.16 -2.64 11.88
N VAL A 32 -1.94 -2.11 10.92
CA VAL A 32 -3.34 -1.73 11.14
C VAL A 32 -4.18 -2.93 11.59
N GLU A 33 -3.99 -4.11 10.99
CA GLU A 33 -4.69 -5.32 11.41
C GLU A 33 -4.27 -5.80 12.81
N ALA A 34 -3.00 -5.70 13.17
CA ALA A 34 -2.52 -5.98 14.52
C ALA A 34 -3.18 -5.06 15.56
N PHE A 35 -3.25 -3.75 15.26
CA PHE A 35 -3.98 -2.79 16.10
C PHE A 35 -5.48 -3.10 16.14
N ASN A 36 -6.08 -3.56 15.04
CA ASN A 36 -7.51 -3.89 15.00
C ASN A 36 -7.84 -5.19 15.76
N LYS A 37 -6.88 -6.13 15.84
CA LYS A 37 -6.99 -7.35 16.65
C LYS A 37 -6.84 -7.07 18.15
N MET A 38 -6.14 -6.00 18.53
CA MET A 38 -6.13 -5.55 19.92
C MET A 38 -7.51 -5.01 20.29
N LYS A 39 -8.21 -5.73 21.18
CA LYS A 39 -9.53 -5.34 21.72
C LYS A 39 -9.50 -4.01 22.49
N LEU A 40 -8.33 -3.60 22.97
CA LEU A 40 -8.10 -2.36 23.69
C LEU A 40 -6.84 -1.73 23.12
N ILE A 41 -7.02 -0.73 22.26
CA ILE A 41 -5.95 0.11 21.75
C ILE A 41 -5.95 1.43 22.52
N THR A 42 -4.78 1.88 22.96
CA THR A 42 -4.63 3.18 23.63
C THR A 42 -4.91 4.32 22.66
N PRO A 43 -5.23 5.54 23.15
CA PRO A 43 -5.43 6.72 22.30
C PRO A 43 -4.22 7.01 21.38
N GLU A 44 -3.02 6.66 21.83
CA GLU A 44 -1.79 6.75 21.04
C GLU A 44 -1.78 5.75 19.87
N GLN A 45 -2.22 4.52 20.11
CA GLN A 45 -2.35 3.48 19.07
C GLN A 45 -3.50 3.77 18.10
N GLU A 46 -4.60 4.37 18.53
CA GLU A 46 -5.66 4.88 17.64
C GLU A 46 -5.10 5.93 16.67
N LEU A 47 -4.29 6.87 17.19
CA LEU A 47 -3.59 7.87 16.40
C LEU A 47 -2.62 7.22 15.39
N GLU A 48 -1.85 6.23 15.83
CA GLU A 48 -0.99 5.45 14.94
C GLU A 48 -1.81 4.73 13.87
N LYS A 49 -2.85 3.98 14.23
CA LYS A 49 -3.73 3.28 13.29
C LYS A 49 -4.29 4.23 12.24
N LYS A 50 -4.69 5.45 12.63
CA LYS A 50 -5.17 6.49 11.72
C LYS A 50 -4.07 7.01 10.78
N LYS A 51 -2.86 7.21 11.30
CA LYS A 51 -1.67 7.55 10.47
C LYS A 51 -1.37 6.44 9.46
N HIS A 52 -1.34 5.19 9.90
CA HIS A 52 -1.08 4.03 9.05
C HIS A 52 -2.15 3.89 7.96
N GLN A 53 -3.44 4.12 8.27
CA GLN A 53 -4.51 4.17 7.27
C GLN A 53 -4.31 5.28 6.24
N LYS A 54 -3.94 6.49 6.67
CA LYS A 54 -3.64 7.61 5.76
C LYS A 54 -2.45 7.30 4.85
N GLN A 55 -1.36 6.79 5.43
CA GLN A 55 -0.18 6.39 4.65
C GLN A 55 -0.54 5.30 3.65
N LYS A 56 -1.33 4.31 4.05
CA LYS A 56 -1.81 3.24 3.18
C LYS A 56 -2.65 3.79 2.01
N LEU A 57 -3.48 4.81 2.26
CA LEU A 57 -4.21 5.55 1.22
C LEU A 57 -3.26 6.27 0.25
N SER A 58 -2.26 7.00 0.74
CA SER A 58 -1.25 7.65 -0.11
C SER A 58 -0.40 6.67 -0.91
N LEU A 59 -0.05 5.52 -0.32
CA LEU A 59 0.67 4.46 -1.03
C LEU A 59 -0.20 3.85 -2.12
N LYS A 60 -1.48 3.61 -1.84
CA LYS A 60 -2.44 3.16 -2.85
C LYS A 60 -2.52 4.17 -4.00
N ASP A 61 -2.64 5.46 -3.70
CA ASP A 61 -2.73 6.52 -4.70
C ASP A 61 -1.47 6.55 -5.58
N ARG A 62 -0.28 6.47 -4.96
CA ARG A 62 0.99 6.32 -5.68
C ARG A 62 1.06 5.07 -6.55
N MET A 63 0.58 3.93 -6.05
CA MET A 63 0.54 2.69 -6.83
C MET A 63 -0.38 2.82 -8.04
N GLU A 64 -1.60 3.35 -7.86
CA GLU A 64 -2.51 3.58 -8.98
C GLU A 64 -1.91 4.54 -10.00
N LYS A 65 -1.20 5.57 -9.55
CA LYS A 65 -0.49 6.49 -10.44
C LYS A 65 0.58 5.78 -11.27
N ILE A 66 1.41 4.95 -10.65
CA ILE A 66 2.43 4.15 -11.35
C ILE A 66 1.77 3.15 -12.31
N LEU A 67 0.67 2.50 -11.89
CA LEU A 67 -0.08 1.57 -12.74
C LEU A 67 -0.66 2.27 -13.98
N SER A 68 -1.25 3.45 -13.80
CA SER A 68 -1.77 4.26 -14.90
C SER A 68 -0.66 4.72 -15.84
N ASP A 69 0.46 5.17 -15.31
CA ASP A 69 1.63 5.62 -16.09
C ASP A 69 2.22 4.46 -16.91
N TYR A 70 2.36 3.29 -16.29
CA TYR A 70 2.85 2.08 -16.94
C TYR A 70 1.87 1.52 -17.99
N GLN A 71 0.55 1.51 -17.71
CA GLN A 71 -0.45 1.15 -18.71
C GLN A 71 -0.41 2.12 -19.90
N SER A 72 -0.15 3.40 -19.66
CA SER A 72 -0.05 4.41 -20.71
C SER A 72 1.25 4.28 -21.52
N SER A 73 2.36 3.86 -20.90
CA SER A 73 3.63 3.57 -21.60
C SER A 73 3.61 2.28 -22.43
N ILE A 74 2.74 1.33 -22.11
CA ILE A 74 2.62 0.05 -22.85
C ILE A 74 1.65 0.14 -24.04
N HIS A 75 0.84 1.19 -24.14
CA HIS A 75 -0.07 1.43 -25.26
C HIS A 75 0.59 2.26 -26.37
#